data_AF-A0AAD4TWY5-F1
#
_entry.id   AF-A0AAD4TWY5-F1
#
_cell.length_a   1.000
_cell.length_b   1.000
_cell.length_c   1.000
_cell.angle_alpha   90.00
_cell.angle_beta   90.00
_cell.angle_gamma   90.00
#
_symmetry.space_group_name_H-M   'P 1'
#
loop_
_entity.id
_entity.type
_entity.pdbx_description
1 polymer ?
#
loop_
_entity_poly.entity_id
_entity_poly.type
_entity_poly.pdbx_seq_one_letter_code
_entity_poly.pdbx_strand_id
1 'polypeptide(L)'
;MCGIWALFGSNDCLSVQCLSAMKIAHRGLDAFHFENVNGYTNCCFGFHRLAVVDQLFGMQPIRVKKYPYLWLCYNGEIYNHKKLQHHFEFEYQTKVDGEIILHLYDKGGMEQTVCMLDGVFAFILLDTDNKKVFLGRDTYGVRPLFKAMTEDGFLAVCSEAKGLVNLKHSMTPFIKVEPFFARTL
;
A
#
# COMPACT_ATOMS: atom_id res chain seq x y z
N MET A 1 13.05 -6.88 3.04
CA MET A 1 11.81 -6.75 2.21
C MET A 1 11.10 -5.54 2.72
N CYS A 2 10.59 -4.64 1.88
CA CYS A 2 9.95 -3.40 2.32
C CYS A 2 8.83 -3.60 3.38
N GLY A 3 8.56 -2.52 4.12
CA GLY A 3 7.46 -2.44 5.08
C GLY A 3 6.44 -1.40 4.60
N ILE A 4 5.19 -1.83 4.44
CA ILE A 4 4.07 -0.92 4.15
C ILE A 4 3.21 -0.74 5.40
N TRP A 5 2.76 0.50 5.61
CA TRP A 5 1.86 0.90 6.67
C TRP A 5 0.95 2.02 6.17
N ALA A 6 -0.33 1.99 6.49
CA ALA A 6 -1.26 3.08 6.17
C ALA A 6 -2.40 3.17 7.18
N LEU A 7 -2.94 4.39 7.32
CA LEU A 7 -4.16 4.68 8.05
C LEU A 7 -5.13 5.45 7.18
N PHE A 8 -6.42 5.17 7.37
CA PHE A 8 -7.52 5.91 6.79
C PHE A 8 -8.55 6.17 7.89
N GLY A 9 -8.99 7.43 8.04
CA GLY A 9 -10.00 7.79 9.04
C GLY A 9 -9.49 7.93 10.47
N SER A 10 -8.21 8.29 10.68
CA SER A 10 -7.66 8.44 12.04
C SER A 10 -7.99 9.79 12.66
N ASN A 11 -8.35 9.78 13.94
CA ASN A 11 -8.61 10.98 14.75
C ASN A 11 -7.37 11.51 15.47
N ASP A 12 -6.26 10.77 15.45
CA ASP A 12 -5.03 11.12 16.17
C ASP A 12 -4.17 12.12 15.39
N CYS A 13 -3.26 12.79 16.10
CA CYS A 13 -2.27 13.64 15.47
C CYS A 13 -1.21 12.81 14.72
N LEU A 14 -0.69 13.37 13.61
CA LEU A 14 0.28 12.73 12.72
C LEU A 14 1.54 12.20 13.46
N SER A 15 1.94 12.84 14.55
CA SER A 15 3.14 12.44 15.31
C SER A 15 2.99 11.06 15.98
N VAL A 16 1.84 10.77 16.58
CA VAL A 16 1.53 9.48 17.22
C VAL A 16 1.47 8.37 16.18
N GLN A 17 0.91 8.69 15.02
CA GLN A 17 0.79 7.78 13.88
C GLN A 17 2.17 7.43 13.29
N CYS A 18 3.06 8.42 13.16
CA CYS A 18 4.43 8.22 12.68
C CYS A 18 5.21 7.25 13.58
N LEU A 19 5.10 7.36 14.91
CA LEU A 19 5.74 6.43 15.85
C LEU A 19 5.28 4.98 15.67
N SER A 20 4.02 4.79 15.25
CA SER A 20 3.47 3.45 14.96
C SER A 20 4.04 2.90 13.65
N ALA A 21 4.16 3.74 12.61
CA ALA A 21 4.79 3.36 11.35
C ALA A 21 6.26 2.92 11.54
N MET A 22 6.99 3.46 12.53
CA MET A 22 8.37 3.07 12.82
C MET A 22 8.53 1.64 13.37
N LYS A 23 7.45 0.99 13.83
CA LYS A 23 7.52 -0.37 14.42
C LYS A 23 7.93 -1.46 13.44
N ILE A 24 7.89 -1.17 12.13
CA ILE A 24 8.29 -2.09 11.07
C ILE A 24 9.55 -1.63 10.32
N ALA A 25 10.34 -0.72 10.89
CA ALA A 25 11.53 -0.16 10.24
C ALA A 25 12.58 -1.23 9.85
N HIS A 26 12.67 -2.33 10.60
CA HIS A 26 13.58 -3.45 10.30
C HIS A 26 13.36 -4.09 8.93
N ARG A 27 12.19 -3.88 8.32
CA ARG A 27 11.85 -4.39 6.99
C ARG A 27 12.60 -3.65 5.88
N GLY A 28 12.76 -2.34 6.02
CA GLY A 28 13.40 -1.47 5.04
C GLY A 28 14.34 -0.46 5.70
N LEU A 29 15.63 -0.77 5.67
CA LEU A 29 16.67 -0.02 6.39
C LEU A 29 17.24 1.16 5.58
N ASP A 30 16.92 1.26 4.29
CA ASP A 30 17.60 2.19 3.38
C ASP A 30 16.94 3.58 3.38
N ALA A 31 15.62 3.63 3.44
CA ALA A 31 14.87 4.88 3.44
C ALA A 31 13.50 4.73 4.10
N PHE A 32 13.02 5.82 4.70
CA PHE A 32 11.67 5.94 5.23
C PHE A 32 10.98 7.16 4.64
N HIS A 33 9.71 7.00 4.26
CA HIS A 33 8.86 8.10 3.82
C HIS A 33 7.52 8.02 4.53
N PHE A 34 7.04 9.17 4.96
CA PHE A 34 5.76 9.32 5.65
C PHE A 34 5.08 10.57 5.15
N GLU A 35 3.88 10.44 4.62
CA GLU A 35 3.08 11.57 4.17
C GLU A 35 1.59 11.33 4.38
N ASN A 36 0.86 12.43 4.53
CA ASN A 36 -0.60 12.43 4.53
C ASN A 36 -1.13 12.66 3.11
N VAL A 37 -2.41 12.35 2.92
CA VAL A 37 -3.08 12.53 1.63
C VAL A 37 -3.69 13.94 1.56
N ASN A 38 -3.39 14.69 0.49
CA ASN A 38 -3.99 16.00 0.26
C ASN A 38 -5.53 15.91 0.23
N GLY A 39 -6.21 16.79 0.97
CA GLY A 39 -7.68 16.77 1.09
C GLY A 39 -8.23 15.71 2.07
N TYR A 40 -7.39 14.77 2.52
CA TYR A 40 -7.72 13.72 3.50
C TYR A 40 -6.62 13.64 4.56
N THR A 41 -6.51 14.68 5.40
CA THR A 41 -5.42 14.81 6.38
C THR A 41 -5.43 13.74 7.47
N ASN A 42 -6.55 13.02 7.61
CA ASN A 42 -6.75 11.86 8.48
C ASN A 42 -6.36 10.52 7.81
N CYS A 43 -5.81 10.58 6.59
CA CYS A 43 -5.27 9.45 5.86
C CYS A 43 -3.76 9.65 5.64
N CYS A 44 -2.96 8.62 5.90
CA CYS A 44 -1.51 8.70 5.77
C CYS A 44 -0.88 7.35 5.39
N PHE A 45 0.30 7.43 4.78
CA PHE A 45 1.11 6.29 4.40
C PHE A 45 2.48 6.38 5.08
N GLY A 46 2.99 5.22 5.49
CA GLY A 46 4.36 5.03 5.95
C GLY A 46 5.00 3.90 5.16
N PHE A 47 6.17 4.17 4.58
CA PHE A 47 6.89 3.20 3.77
C PHE A 47 8.35 3.09 4.19
N HIS A 48 8.76 1.87 4.56
CA HIS A 48 10.16 1.52 4.84
C HIS A 48 10.72 0.73 3.67
N ARG A 49 11.73 1.30 3.01
CA ARG A 49 12.28 0.77 1.78
C ARG A 49 13.50 -0.10 2.05
N LEU A 50 13.52 -1.28 1.45
CA LEU A 50 14.73 -2.03 1.15
C LEU A 50 14.92 -1.97 -0.37
N ALA A 51 15.95 -1.27 -0.84
CA ALA A 51 16.21 -1.05 -2.25
C ALA A 51 16.80 -2.31 -2.90
N VAL A 52 15.93 -3.22 -3.33
CA VAL A 52 16.30 -4.42 -4.09
C VAL A 52 16.36 -4.14 -5.60
N VAL A 53 15.42 -3.35 -6.13
CA VAL A 53 15.32 -2.95 -7.54
C VAL A 53 15.20 -1.42 -7.64
N ASP A 54 15.97 -0.82 -8.57
CA ASP A 54 16.04 0.61 -8.90
C ASP A 54 16.22 1.58 -7.73
N GLN A 55 17.47 1.86 -7.33
CA GLN A 55 17.80 2.69 -6.16
C GLN A 55 17.24 4.13 -6.22
N LEU A 56 16.98 4.69 -7.41
CA LEU A 56 16.72 6.14 -7.56
C LEU A 56 15.23 6.53 -7.55
N PHE A 57 14.33 5.73 -8.13
CA PHE A 57 12.94 6.16 -8.36
C PHE A 57 11.87 5.33 -7.65
N GLY A 58 12.27 4.37 -6.81
CA GLY A 58 11.34 3.43 -6.15
C GLY A 58 10.87 3.80 -4.75
N MET A 59 10.92 5.08 -4.35
CA MET A 59 10.32 5.49 -3.09
C MET A 59 8.79 5.53 -3.20
N GLN A 60 8.09 5.21 -2.11
CA GLN A 60 6.64 5.07 -2.09
C GLN A 60 6.01 5.91 -0.96
N PRO A 61 4.74 6.35 -1.08
CA PRO A 61 3.75 6.01 -2.10
C PRO A 61 4.14 6.36 -3.54
N ILE A 62 3.96 5.39 -4.45
CA ILE A 62 4.14 5.61 -5.88
C ILE A 62 2.97 6.49 -6.34
N ARG A 63 3.32 7.64 -6.91
CA ARG A 63 2.40 8.56 -7.60
C ARG A 63 2.99 8.93 -8.95
N VAL A 64 2.17 8.91 -9.99
CA VAL A 64 2.58 9.28 -11.35
C VAL A 64 1.71 10.42 -11.85
N LYS A 65 2.27 11.28 -12.71
CA LYS A 65 1.58 12.47 -13.24
C LYS A 65 0.32 12.11 -14.02
N LYS A 66 0.30 10.94 -14.66
CA LYS A 66 -0.84 10.44 -15.42
C LYS A 66 -2.08 10.21 -14.54
N TYR A 67 -1.88 9.85 -13.27
CA TYR A 67 -2.93 9.47 -12.33
C TYR A 67 -2.78 10.23 -10.99
N PRO A 68 -3.06 11.54 -10.96
CA PRO A 68 -2.78 12.38 -9.79
C PRO A 68 -3.62 12.02 -8.56
N TYR A 69 -4.73 11.30 -8.74
CA TYR A 69 -5.65 10.86 -7.68
C TYR A 69 -5.27 9.49 -7.08
N LEU A 70 -4.29 8.77 -7.65
CA LEU A 70 -3.89 7.44 -7.22
C LEU A 70 -2.63 7.45 -6.36
N TRP A 71 -2.67 6.65 -5.29
CA TRP A 71 -1.57 6.46 -4.34
C TRP A 71 -1.37 4.98 -4.12
N LEU A 72 -0.16 4.48 -4.39
CA LEU A 72 0.15 3.06 -4.25
C LEU A 72 1.32 2.85 -3.29
N CYS A 73 1.11 2.04 -2.26
CA CYS A 73 2.17 1.44 -1.46
C CYS A 73 2.13 -0.08 -1.64
N TYR A 74 3.24 -0.70 -2.03
CA TYR A 74 3.35 -2.14 -2.12
C TYR A 74 4.71 -2.67 -1.65
N ASN A 75 4.68 -3.87 -1.09
CA ASN A 75 5.84 -4.70 -0.81
C ASN A 75 5.74 -5.95 -1.68
N GLY A 76 6.51 -6.02 -2.77
CA GLY A 76 6.41 -7.09 -3.74
C GLY A 76 7.33 -6.94 -4.93
N GLU A 77 7.21 -7.91 -5.83
CA GLU A 77 7.86 -7.96 -7.14
C GLU A 77 6.84 -8.48 -8.14
N ILE A 78 6.55 -7.68 -9.18
CA ILE A 78 5.65 -8.06 -10.27
C ILE A 78 6.50 -8.51 -11.47
N TYR A 79 6.73 -9.81 -11.61
CA TYR A 79 7.67 -10.38 -12.58
C TYR A 79 7.27 -10.11 -14.03
N ASN A 80 5.97 -10.13 -14.34
CA ASN A 80 5.48 -9.92 -15.69
C ASN A 80 5.25 -8.44 -16.08
N HIS A 81 5.67 -7.48 -15.25
CA HIS A 81 5.35 -6.06 -15.46
C HIS A 81 5.78 -5.53 -16.84
N LYS A 82 6.97 -5.91 -17.35
CA LYS A 82 7.46 -5.48 -18.67
C LYS A 82 6.63 -6.06 -19.82
N LYS A 83 6.18 -7.31 -19.69
CA LYS A 83 5.32 -7.96 -20.70
C LYS A 83 3.98 -7.23 -20.78
N LEU A 84 3.39 -6.91 -19.63
CA LEU A 84 2.13 -6.18 -19.55
C LEU A 84 2.29 -4.72 -20.05
N GLN A 85 3.37 -4.05 -19.66
CA GLN A 85 3.71 -2.72 -20.14
C GLN A 85 3.77 -2.70 -21.68
N HIS A 86 4.49 -3.63 -22.29
CA HIS A 86 4.63 -3.70 -23.74
C HIS A 86 3.31 -4.06 -24.43
N HIS A 87 2.58 -5.04 -23.91
CA HIS A 87 1.32 -5.51 -24.50
C HIS A 87 0.24 -4.41 -24.56
N PHE A 88 0.18 -3.55 -23.53
CA PHE A 88 -0.77 -2.45 -23.45
C PHE A 88 -0.18 -1.10 -23.87
N GLU A 89 1.07 -1.07 -24.31
CA GLU A 89 1.80 0.14 -24.71
C GLU A 89 1.77 1.24 -23.64
N PHE A 90 1.94 0.86 -22.37
CA PHE A 90 1.91 1.81 -21.27
C PHE A 90 3.21 2.64 -21.19
N GLU A 91 3.05 3.95 -21.18
CA GLU A 91 4.12 4.91 -20.92
C GLU A 91 4.36 5.04 -19.42
N TYR A 92 5.54 4.60 -18.97
CA TYR A 92 5.92 4.63 -17.57
C TYR A 92 6.60 5.95 -17.20
N GLN A 93 6.36 6.41 -15.98
CA GLN A 93 7.11 7.52 -15.38
C GLN A 93 8.32 7.04 -14.56
N THR A 94 8.22 5.86 -13.93
CA THR A 94 9.25 5.25 -13.08
C THR A 94 9.82 3.99 -13.76
N LYS A 95 10.81 3.35 -13.13
CA LYS A 95 11.34 2.05 -13.57
C LYS A 95 10.96 0.91 -12.61
N VAL A 96 10.02 1.17 -11.70
CA VAL A 96 9.60 0.25 -10.65
C VAL A 96 8.49 -0.64 -11.19
N ASP A 97 8.59 -1.94 -10.95
CA ASP A 97 7.65 -2.95 -11.43
C ASP A 97 6.21 -2.66 -10.97
N GLY A 98 6.03 -2.21 -9.73
CA GLY A 98 4.73 -1.89 -9.14
C GLY A 98 3.94 -0.77 -9.84
N GLU A 99 4.58 0.07 -10.68
CA GLU A 99 3.84 1.07 -11.46
C GLU A 99 2.78 0.42 -12.38
N ILE A 100 2.98 -0.85 -12.79
CA ILE A 100 2.00 -1.57 -13.60
C ILE A 100 0.62 -1.62 -12.95
N ILE A 101 0.55 -1.67 -11.62
CA ILE A 101 -0.70 -1.75 -10.85
C ILE A 101 -1.53 -0.49 -11.08
N LEU A 102 -0.89 0.68 -11.19
CA LEU A 102 -1.57 1.95 -11.46
C LEU A 102 -2.20 1.95 -12.87
N HIS A 103 -1.43 1.55 -13.89
CA HIS A 103 -1.90 1.52 -15.28
C HIS A 103 -3.01 0.51 -15.50
N LEU A 104 -2.90 -0.70 -14.92
CA LEU A 104 -3.94 -1.72 -15.02
C LEU A 104 -5.22 -1.30 -14.28
N TYR A 105 -5.08 -0.71 -13.09
CA TYR A 105 -6.23 -0.27 -12.30
C TYR A 105 -7.03 0.80 -13.04
N ASP A 106 -6.35 1.82 -13.56
CA ASP A 106 -7.01 2.89 -14.31
C ASP A 106 -7.67 2.36 -15.60
N LYS A 107 -7.07 1.35 -16.25
CA LYS A 107 -7.60 0.75 -17.47
C LYS A 107 -8.84 -0.13 -17.26
N GLY A 108 -8.87 -0.94 -16.19
CA GLY A 108 -9.81 -2.06 -16.06
C GLY A 108 -10.34 -2.32 -14.65
N GLY A 109 -9.97 -1.50 -13.68
CA GLY A 109 -10.34 -1.68 -12.28
C GLY A 109 -9.57 -2.78 -11.57
N MET A 110 -9.83 -2.91 -10.26
CA MET A 110 -9.00 -3.73 -9.37
C MET A 110 -9.12 -5.24 -9.62
N GLU A 111 -10.32 -5.74 -9.94
CA GLU A 111 -10.56 -7.18 -10.16
C GLU A 111 -9.75 -7.70 -11.35
N GLN A 112 -9.77 -7.00 -12.48
CA GLN A 112 -8.96 -7.36 -13.64
C GLN A 112 -7.47 -7.20 -13.34
N THR A 113 -7.10 -6.14 -12.63
CA THR A 113 -5.70 -5.87 -12.27
C THR A 113 -5.08 -7.05 -11.54
N VAL A 114 -5.67 -7.51 -10.43
CA VAL A 114 -5.08 -8.57 -9.61
C VAL A 114 -4.95 -9.91 -10.34
N CYS A 115 -5.88 -10.23 -11.25
CA CYS A 115 -5.82 -11.45 -12.07
C CYS A 115 -4.66 -11.47 -13.06
N MET A 116 -4.15 -10.30 -13.45
CA MET A 116 -3.07 -10.18 -14.43
C MET A 116 -1.67 -10.17 -13.80
N LEU A 117 -1.57 -9.97 -12.48
CA LEU A 117 -0.28 -9.87 -11.81
C LEU A 117 0.35 -11.26 -11.62
N ASP A 118 1.49 -11.48 -12.28
CA ASP A 118 2.37 -12.60 -11.98
C ASP A 118 3.49 -12.09 -11.09
N GLY A 119 3.45 -12.46 -9.81
CA GLY A 119 4.34 -11.91 -8.81
C GLY A 119 3.95 -12.27 -7.39
N VAL A 120 4.75 -11.75 -6.45
CA VAL A 120 4.46 -11.82 -5.00
C VAL A 120 4.34 -10.41 -4.49
N PHE A 121 3.24 -10.08 -3.81
CA PHE A 121 2.93 -8.70 -3.46
C PHE A 121 1.95 -8.61 -2.30
N ALA A 122 2.09 -7.53 -1.54
CA ALA A 122 1.06 -6.98 -0.70
C ALA A 122 0.98 -5.48 -1.01
N PHE A 123 -0.21 -4.95 -1.30
CA PHE A 123 -0.37 -3.55 -1.64
C PHE A 123 -1.59 -2.89 -1.00
N ILE A 124 -1.52 -1.57 -0.96
CA ILE A 124 -2.57 -0.64 -0.59
C ILE A 124 -2.64 0.39 -1.73
N LEU A 125 -3.78 0.43 -2.42
CA LEU A 125 -4.08 1.44 -3.44
C LEU A 125 -5.20 2.34 -2.93
N LEU A 126 -4.95 3.64 -2.86
CA LEU A 126 -5.97 4.65 -2.63
C LEU A 126 -6.30 5.36 -3.94
N ASP A 127 -7.59 5.44 -4.23
CA ASP A 127 -8.18 6.25 -5.30
C ASP A 127 -9.04 7.35 -4.66
N THR A 128 -8.53 8.58 -4.73
CA THR A 128 -9.19 9.75 -4.12
C THR A 128 -10.35 10.29 -4.95
N ASP A 129 -10.40 10.00 -6.25
CA ASP A 129 -11.45 10.45 -7.16
C ASP A 129 -12.70 9.57 -6.97
N ASN A 130 -12.51 8.25 -6.97
CA ASN A 130 -13.58 7.29 -6.73
C ASN A 130 -13.85 7.00 -5.24
N LYS A 131 -13.06 7.58 -4.34
CA LYS A 131 -13.16 7.40 -2.87
C LYS A 131 -13.06 5.93 -2.45
N LYS A 132 -12.08 5.20 -3.00
CA LYS A 132 -11.89 3.77 -2.75
C LYS A 132 -10.49 3.48 -2.20
N VAL A 133 -10.42 2.52 -1.28
CA VAL A 133 -9.17 1.91 -0.82
C VAL A 133 -9.22 0.43 -1.18
N PHE A 134 -8.18 -0.05 -1.86
CA PHE A 134 -8.02 -1.45 -2.23
C PHE A 134 -6.82 -2.04 -1.53
N LEU A 135 -7.01 -3.24 -0.98
CA LEU A 135 -5.97 -4.06 -0.40
C LEU A 135 -5.80 -5.29 -1.26
N GLY A 136 -4.57 -5.60 -1.64
CA GLY A 136 -4.25 -6.78 -2.43
C GLY A 136 -3.12 -7.58 -1.80
N ARG A 137 -3.19 -8.90 -1.94
CA ARG A 137 -2.16 -9.84 -1.50
C ARG A 137 -2.05 -10.98 -2.50
N ASP A 138 -0.84 -11.45 -2.74
CA ASP A 138 -0.58 -12.55 -3.66
C ASP A 138 -1.25 -13.86 -3.24
N THR A 139 -1.48 -14.74 -4.22
CA THR A 139 -2.27 -15.98 -4.10
C THR A 139 -1.84 -16.87 -2.94
N TYR A 140 -0.54 -17.00 -2.72
CA TYR A 140 0.02 -17.85 -1.66
C TYR A 140 0.35 -17.08 -0.38
N GLY A 141 0.09 -15.78 -0.35
CA GLY A 141 0.34 -14.91 0.79
C GLY A 141 1.83 -14.76 1.13
N VAL A 142 2.73 -14.86 0.15
CA VAL A 142 4.18 -14.77 0.30
C VAL A 142 4.58 -13.42 0.93
N ARG A 143 3.96 -12.32 0.49
CA ARG A 143 4.15 -11.00 1.11
C ARG A 143 3.07 -10.79 2.19
N PRO A 144 3.45 -10.47 3.44
CA PRO A 144 2.49 -10.40 4.54
C PRO A 144 1.70 -9.09 4.52
N LEU A 145 0.45 -9.16 4.94
CA LEU A 145 -0.44 -8.02 5.13
C LEU A 145 -1.42 -8.30 6.26
N PHE A 146 -1.57 -7.34 7.15
CA PHE A 146 -2.51 -7.34 8.27
C PHE A 146 -3.37 -6.09 8.18
N LYS A 147 -4.61 -6.20 8.66
CA LYS A 147 -5.52 -5.07 8.75
C LYS A 147 -6.20 -5.00 10.11
N ALA A 148 -6.69 -3.82 10.42
CA ALA A 148 -7.56 -3.51 11.54
C ALA A 148 -8.64 -2.56 11.03
N MET A 149 -9.90 -2.86 11.32
CA MET A 149 -11.03 -2.06 10.86
C MET A 149 -12.07 -1.95 11.97
N THR A 150 -12.60 -0.75 12.17
CA THR A 150 -13.66 -0.47 13.15
C THR A 150 -14.98 -0.14 12.43
N GLU A 151 -16.09 -0.14 13.18
CA GLU A 151 -17.43 0.10 12.64
C GLU A 151 -17.62 1.52 12.10
N ASP A 152 -16.90 2.51 12.65
CA ASP A 152 -16.96 3.91 12.23
C ASP A 152 -16.06 4.23 11.01
N GLY A 153 -15.46 3.20 10.40
CA GLY A 153 -14.73 3.33 9.14
C GLY A 153 -13.24 3.65 9.28
N PHE A 154 -12.66 3.58 10.47
CA PHE A 154 -11.21 3.60 10.62
C PHE A 154 -10.62 2.30 10.06
N LEU A 155 -9.60 2.44 9.20
CA LEU A 155 -8.86 1.34 8.59
C LEU A 155 -7.36 1.54 8.81
N ALA A 156 -6.71 0.55 9.38
CA ALA A 156 -5.27 0.48 9.53
C ALA A 156 -4.72 -0.77 8.85
N VAL A 157 -3.63 -0.63 8.09
CA VAL A 157 -3.04 -1.73 7.33
C VAL A 157 -1.53 -1.72 7.50
N CYS A 158 -0.93 -2.90 7.67
CA CYS A 158 0.50 -3.02 7.88
C CYS A 158 1.05 -4.36 7.37
N SER A 159 2.31 -4.40 6.96
CA SER A 159 3.00 -5.67 6.65
C SER A 159 3.08 -6.63 7.84
N GLU A 160 3.15 -6.12 9.07
CA GLU A 160 3.27 -6.95 10.28
C GLU A 160 2.31 -6.46 11.36
N ALA A 161 1.62 -7.38 12.05
CA ALA A 161 0.65 -7.03 13.10
C ALA A 161 1.20 -6.08 14.18
N LYS A 162 2.51 -6.16 14.49
CA LYS A 162 3.18 -5.30 15.47
C LYS A 162 3.04 -3.79 15.18
N GLY A 163 2.82 -3.40 13.91
CA GLY A 163 2.58 -2.02 13.52
C GLY A 163 1.16 -1.52 13.78
N LEU A 164 0.26 -2.42 14.22
CA LEU A 164 -1.16 -2.14 14.43
C LEU A 164 -1.63 -2.34 15.88
N VAL A 165 -1.04 -3.29 16.63
CA VAL A 165 -1.55 -3.72 17.95
C VAL A 165 -1.63 -2.62 19.02
N ASN A 166 -0.85 -1.55 18.90
CA ASN A 166 -0.82 -0.45 19.87
C ASN A 166 -1.50 0.82 19.37
N LEU A 167 -2.17 0.75 18.22
CA LEU A 167 -2.97 1.87 17.73
C LEU A 167 -4.14 2.11 18.69
N LYS A 168 -4.42 3.38 18.96
CA LYS A 168 -5.57 3.80 19.73
C LYS A 168 -6.57 4.45 18.78
N HIS A 169 -7.84 4.19 19.01
CA HIS A 169 -8.92 4.83 18.30
C HIS A 169 -10.01 5.22 19.30
N SER A 170 -10.46 6.47 19.26
CA SER A 170 -11.24 7.09 20.34
C SER A 170 -12.54 6.34 20.68
N MET A 171 -13.11 5.63 19.71
CA MET A 171 -14.39 4.92 19.84
C MET A 171 -14.23 3.41 20.10
N THR A 172 -13.01 2.87 20.10
CA THR A 172 -12.80 1.42 20.20
C THR A 172 -11.68 1.09 21.18
N PRO A 173 -12.00 0.49 22.36
CA PRO A 173 -11.00 0.19 23.38
C PRO A 173 -10.03 -0.92 22.96
N PHE A 174 -10.44 -1.79 22.03
CA PHE A 174 -9.61 -2.85 21.47
C PHE A 174 -9.77 -2.93 19.95
N ILE A 175 -8.69 -2.66 19.22
CA ILE A 175 -8.68 -2.76 17.76
C ILE A 175 -8.36 -4.21 17.37
N LYS A 176 -9.33 -4.89 16.75
CA LYS A 176 -9.13 -6.24 16.23
C LYS A 176 -8.17 -6.21 15.03
N VAL A 177 -7.00 -6.82 15.20
CA VAL A 177 -6.01 -7.01 14.13
C VAL A 177 -6.16 -8.42 13.57
N GLU A 178 -6.27 -8.55 12.24
CA GLU A 178 -6.38 -9.84 11.57
C GLU A 178 -5.47 -9.91 10.32
N PRO A 179 -4.96 -11.10 9.96
CA PRO A 179 -4.30 -11.30 8.67
C PRO A 179 -5.24 -10.96 7.51
N PHE A 180 -4.72 -10.28 6.49
CA PHE A 180 -5.46 -10.08 5.24
C PHE A 180 -5.23 -11.28 4.33
N PHE A 181 -6.30 -11.98 3.95
CA PHE A 181 -6.24 -13.12 3.05
C PHE A 181 -6.48 -12.67 1.62
N ALA A 182 -5.74 -13.23 0.67
CA ALA A 182 -6.08 -13.12 -0.73
C ALA A 182 -7.49 -13.70 -0.92
N ARG A 183 -8.38 -12.94 -1.56
CA ARG A 183 -9.65 -13.52 -1.99
C ARG A 183 -9.33 -14.46 -3.14
N THR A 184 -9.65 -15.74 -2.99
CA THR A 184 -9.86 -16.61 -4.13
C THR A 184 -11.05 -16.03 -4.89
N LEU A 185 -10.81 -15.48 -6.07
CA LEU A 185 -11.88 -15.14 -7.01
C LEU A 185 -12.54 -16.43 -7.51
#